data_AF-M3FI07-F1
#
_entry.id   AF-M3FI07-F1
#
_cell.length_a   1.000
_cell.length_b   1.000
_cell.length_c   1.000
_cell.angle_alpha   90.00
_cell.angle_beta   90.00
_cell.angle_gamma   90.00
#
_symmetry.space_group_name_H-M   'P 1'
#
loop_
_entity.id
_entity.type
_entity.pdbx_description
1 polymer ?
#
loop_
_entity_poly.entity_id
_entity_poly.type
_entity_poly.pdbx_seq_one_letter_code
_entity_poly.pdbx_strand_id
1 'polypeptide(L)'
;MLSSGFLAYTITQKFADALPFYRQVGILKRSGVEISRSTLSNTAIQVFEKLSPMIEDMRKELFKSKYLQIDETVLQVLNEEGKLNTSKSYMWVIRGLIRESPLFFIITSRVEALSS
;
A
#
# COMPACT_ATOMS: atom_id res chain seq x y z
N MET A 1 13.19 -6.91 17.35
CA MET A 1 12.03 -6.60 16.49
C MET A 1 11.11 -5.67 17.25
N LEU A 2 10.47 -4.71 16.56
CA LEU A 2 9.43 -3.87 17.17
C LEU A 2 8.23 -4.74 17.58
N SER A 3 7.48 -4.34 18.61
CA SER A 3 6.31 -5.10 19.06
C SER A 3 5.20 -5.10 18.01
N SER A 4 4.42 -6.17 17.93
CA SER A 4 3.29 -6.29 16.99
C SER A 4 2.30 -5.14 17.09
N GLY A 5 2.01 -4.66 18.31
CA GLY A 5 1.16 -3.49 18.54
C GLY A 5 1.73 -2.20 17.94
N PHE A 6 3.04 -1.99 18.06
CA PHE A 6 3.70 -0.83 17.46
C PHE A 6 3.71 -0.91 15.93
N LEU A 7 3.92 -2.10 15.37
CA LEU A 7 3.84 -2.34 13.93
C LEU A 7 2.46 -2.03 13.38
N ALA A 8 1.41 -2.56 14.04
CA ALA A 8 0.02 -2.29 13.69
C ALA A 8 -0.27 -0.78 13.72
N TYR A 9 0.08 -0.10 14.82
CA TYR A 9 -0.08 1.34 14.94
C TYR A 9 0.61 2.12 13.80
N THR A 10 1.88 1.81 13.51
CA THR A 10 2.67 2.48 12.47
C THR A 10 2.03 2.33 11.09
N ILE A 11 1.58 1.12 10.75
CA ILE A 11 0.98 0.79 9.45
C ILE A 11 -0.41 1.39 9.32
N THR A 12 -1.25 1.30 10.36
CA THR A 12 -2.57 1.95 10.39
C THR A 12 -2.43 3.44 10.16
N GLN A 13 -1.54 4.12 10.89
CA GLN A 13 -1.30 5.53 10.68
C GLN A 13 -0.84 5.85 9.26
N LYS A 14 0.04 5.01 8.68
CA LYS A 14 0.58 5.25 7.35
C LYS A 14 -0.47 5.12 6.25
N PHE A 15 -1.30 4.08 6.31
CA PHE A 15 -2.16 3.67 5.20
C PHE A 15 -3.64 3.95 5.43
N ALA A 16 -4.14 3.89 6.66
CA ALA A 16 -5.53 4.25 6.98
C ALA A 16 -5.67 5.75 7.26
N ASP A 17 -4.75 6.33 8.04
CA ASP A 17 -4.82 7.75 8.45
C ASP A 17 -4.02 8.69 7.53
N ALA A 18 -3.43 8.17 6.45
CA ALA A 18 -2.61 8.92 5.50
C ALA A 18 -1.46 9.74 6.14
N LEU A 19 -0.88 9.25 7.24
CA LEU A 19 0.18 9.94 7.98
C LEU A 19 1.56 9.52 7.46
N PRO A 20 2.31 10.41 6.76
CA PRO A 20 3.61 10.04 6.21
C PRO A 20 4.66 9.79 7.29
N PHE A 21 5.61 8.89 7.02
CA PHE A 21 6.61 8.45 8.01
C PHE A 21 7.42 9.58 8.64
N TYR A 22 7.76 10.64 7.90
CA TYR A 22 8.48 11.78 8.49
C TYR A 22 7.65 12.46 9.59
N ARG A 23 6.31 12.50 9.44
CA ARG A 23 5.40 13.08 10.43
C ARG A 23 5.24 12.16 11.62
N GLN A 24 5.17 10.84 11.40
CA GLN A 24 5.18 9.84 12.46
C GLN A 24 6.45 9.93 13.32
N VAL A 25 7.63 10.04 12.70
CA VAL A 25 8.90 10.25 13.42
C VAL A 25 8.83 11.50 14.30
N GLY A 26 8.29 12.61 13.78
CA GLY A 26 8.11 13.83 14.57
C GLY A 26 7.15 13.66 15.75
N ILE A 27 6.08 12.86 15.61
CA ILE A 27 5.16 12.53 16.69
C ILE A 27 5.85 11.68 17.75
N LEU A 28 6.52 10.61 17.33
CA LEU A 28 7.23 9.70 18.23
C LEU A 28 8.34 10.41 19.01
N LYS A 29 9.08 11.32 18.35
CA LYS A 29 10.10 12.13 19.00
C LYS A 29 9.54 13.00 20.14
N ARG A 30 8.32 13.53 19.99
CA ARG A 30 7.65 14.29 21.07
C ARG A 30 7.29 13.41 22.27
N SER A 31 7.09 12.12 22.05
CA SER A 31 6.87 11.13 23.10
C SER A 31 8.17 10.52 23.65
N GLY A 32 9.33 11.09 23.31
CA GLY A 32 10.65 10.60 23.75
C GLY A 32 11.16 9.38 22.99
N VAL A 33 10.49 8.96 21.90
CA VAL A 33 10.89 7.80 21.10
C VAL A 33 11.69 8.26 19.88
N GLU A 34 12.98 7.97 19.87
CA GLU A 34 13.85 8.25 18.72
C GLU A 34 13.88 7.04 17.77
N ILE A 35 13.29 7.22 16.59
CA ILE A 35 13.32 6.22 15.53
C ILE A 35 13.51 6.92 14.18
N SER A 36 14.32 6.31 13.32
CA SER A 36 14.59 6.88 12.00
C SER A 36 13.45 6.59 11.01
N ARG A 37 13.29 7.45 10.01
CA ARG A 37 12.34 7.24 8.90
C ARG A 37 12.65 5.95 8.13
N SER A 38 13.92 5.63 7.92
CA SER A 38 14.33 4.40 7.21
C SER A 38 13.95 3.15 8.01
N THR A 39 14.09 3.18 9.34
CA THR A 39 13.64 2.08 10.20
C THR A 39 12.14 1.83 10.05
N LEU A 40 11.30 2.87 10.10
CA LEU A 40 9.85 2.72 9.89
C LEU A 40 9.51 2.19 8.49
N SER A 41 10.17 2.71 7.45
CA SER A 41 9.96 2.26 6.07
C SER A 41 10.34 0.79 5.88
N ASN A 42 11.53 0.38 6.36
CA ASN A 42 12.01 -1.00 6.26
C ASN A 42 11.11 -1.96 7.03
N THR A 43 10.63 -1.51 8.18
CA THR A 43 9.70 -2.29 9.00
C THR A 43 8.37 -2.51 8.27
N ALA A 44 7.83 -1.48 7.62
CA ALA A 44 6.60 -1.60 6.84
C ALA A 44 6.75 -2.60 5.67
N ILE A 45 7.92 -2.60 5.01
CA ILE A 45 8.25 -3.59 3.96
C ILE A 45 8.25 -5.01 4.54
N GLN A 46 8.93 -5.25 5.66
CA GLN A 46 8.97 -6.57 6.30
C GLN A 46 7.58 -7.08 6.71
N VAL A 47 6.71 -6.19 7.17
CA VAL A 47 5.32 -6.58 7.48
C VAL A 47 4.57 -6.92 6.20
N PHE A 48 4.71 -6.12 5.14
CA PHE A 48 4.11 -6.44 3.85
C PHE A 48 4.58 -7.78 3.30
N GLU A 49 5.89 -8.08 3.34
CA GLU A 49 6.44 -9.37 2.90
C GLU A 49 5.81 -10.55 3.65
N LYS A 50 5.62 -10.42 4.97
CA LYS A 50 4.97 -11.45 5.79
C LYS A 50 3.48 -11.61 5.49
N LEU A 51 2.78 -10.52 5.14
CA LEU A 51 1.36 -10.52 4.81
C LEU A 51 1.08 -10.85 3.34
N SER A 52 2.10 -10.79 2.48
CA SER A 52 1.99 -10.96 1.03
C SER A 52 1.26 -12.24 0.61
N PRO A 53 1.51 -13.43 1.19
CA PRO A 53 0.78 -14.65 0.82
C PRO A 53 -0.72 -14.55 1.09
N MET A 54 -1.11 -14.01 2.25
CA MET A 54 -2.51 -13.81 2.61
C MET A 54 -3.18 -12.78 1.68
N ILE A 55 -2.46 -11.70 1.38
CA ILE A 55 -2.91 -10.67 0.44
C ILE A 55 -3.15 -11.27 -0.95
N GLU A 56 -2.27 -12.15 -1.41
CA GLU A 56 -2.40 -12.81 -2.70
C GLU A 56 -3.63 -13.74 -2.74
N ASP A 57 -3.91 -14.45 -1.66
CA ASP A 57 -5.12 -15.28 -1.59
C ASP A 57 -6.41 -14.43 -1.57
N MET A 58 -6.41 -13.30 -0.86
CA MET A 58 -7.51 -12.33 -0.91
C MET A 58 -7.71 -11.78 -2.33
N ARG A 59 -6.62 -11.52 -3.06
CA ARG A 59 -6.66 -11.10 -4.46
C ARG A 59 -7.30 -12.16 -5.35
N LYS A 60 -6.93 -13.43 -5.22
CA LYS A 60 -7.53 -14.54 -5.99
C LYS A 60 -9.03 -14.64 -5.73
N GLU A 61 -9.47 -14.50 -4.48
CA GLU A 61 -10.89 -14.52 -4.14
C GLU A 61 -11.65 -13.31 -4.70
N LEU A 62 -11.04 -12.13 -4.70
CA LEU A 62 -11.61 -10.92 -5.29
C LEU A 62 -11.95 -11.13 -6.78
N PHE A 63 -11.02 -11.71 -7.54
CA PHE A 63 -11.22 -11.97 -8.98
C PHE A 63 -12.28 -13.03 -9.30
N LYS A 64 -12.77 -13.78 -8.30
CA LYS A 64 -13.94 -14.67 -8.48
C LYS A 64 -15.27 -13.93 -8.38
N SER A 65 -15.26 -12.64 -8.01
CA SER A 65 -16.49 -11.87 -7.89
C SER A 65 -17.20 -11.74 -9.23
N LYS A 66 -18.54 -11.85 -9.22
CA LYS A 66 -19.37 -11.69 -10.43
C LYS A 66 -19.26 -10.29 -11.04
N TYR A 67 -18.90 -9.31 -10.23
CA TYR A 67 -18.80 -7.91 -10.63
C TYR A 67 -17.59 -7.27 -9.97
N LEU A 68 -16.79 -6.57 -10.77
CA LEU A 68 -15.62 -5.82 -10.34
C LEU A 68 -15.78 -4.36 -10.74
N GLN A 69 -15.54 -3.47 -9.79
CA GLN A 69 -15.36 -2.04 -10.04
C GLN A 69 -13.87 -1.77 -10.04
N ILE A 70 -13.38 -1.11 -11.09
CA ILE A 70 -11.98 -0.79 -11.24
C ILE A 70 -11.88 0.71 -11.51
N ASP A 71 -11.11 1.42 -10.70
CA ASP A 71 -10.87 2.85 -10.83
C ASP A 71 -9.38 3.11 -11.11
N GLU A 72 -9.11 3.94 -12.12
CA GLU A 72 -7.76 4.32 -12.53
C GLU A 72 -7.33 5.61 -11.83
N THR A 73 -6.14 5.60 -11.24
CA THR A 73 -5.48 6.80 -10.73
C THR A 73 -4.13 6.97 -11.40
N VAL A 74 -3.94 8.08 -12.11
CA VAL A 74 -2.65 8.43 -12.72
C VAL A 74 -1.75 9.09 -11.68
N LEU A 75 -0.51 8.63 -11.59
CA LEU A 75 0.52 9.18 -10.69
C LEU A 75 1.89 9.22 -11.35
N GLN A 76 2.83 9.92 -10.72
CA GLN A 76 4.25 9.88 -11.08
C GLN A 76 5.02 9.12 -10.00
N VAL A 77 5.81 8.13 -10.42
CA VAL A 77 6.65 7.34 -9.51
C VAL A 77 8.10 7.74 -9.72
N LEU A 78 8.78 8.09 -8.62
CA LEU A 78 10.07 8.77 -8.68
C LEU A 78 11.22 7.90 -9.22
N ASN A 79 11.22 6.59 -8.93
CA ASN A 79 12.32 5.68 -9.26
C ASN A 79 11.79 4.38 -9.90
N GLU A 80 11.16 4.51 -11.06
CA GLU A 80 10.80 3.34 -11.87
C GLU A 80 11.98 2.93 -12.77
N GLU A 81 12.31 1.64 -12.74
CA GLU A 81 13.34 1.08 -13.60
C GLU A 81 12.90 1.17 -15.08
N GLY A 82 13.70 1.83 -15.92
CA GLY A 82 13.40 2.01 -17.33
C GLY A 82 12.40 3.14 -17.66
N LYS A 83 11.99 3.97 -16.70
CA LYS A 83 11.12 5.14 -16.92
C LYS A 83 11.67 6.40 -16.27
N LEU A 84 11.45 7.54 -16.90
CA LEU A 84 11.77 8.85 -16.33
C LEU A 84 10.82 9.14 -15.16
N ASN A 85 11.29 9.87 -14.16
CA ASN A 85 10.48 10.29 -13.00
C ASN A 85 9.31 11.24 -13.37
N THR A 86 9.30 11.77 -14.60
CA THR A 86 8.21 12.58 -15.17
C THR A 86 7.18 11.75 -15.93
N SER A 87 7.47 10.47 -16.19
CA SER A 87 6.57 9.58 -16.94
C SER A 87 5.31 9.28 -16.14
N LYS A 88 4.21 9.05 -16.86
CA LYS A 88 2.93 8.65 -16.26
C LYS A 88 2.98 7.18 -15.85
N SER A 89 2.53 6.92 -14.64
CA SER A 89 2.28 5.59 -14.09
C SER A 89 0.83 5.48 -13.66
N TYR A 90 0.33 4.25 -13.57
CA TYR A 90 -1.07 3.98 -13.28
C TYR A 90 -1.20 3.11 -12.04
N MET A 91 -2.15 3.46 -11.19
CA MET A 91 -2.58 2.66 -10.06
C MET A 91 -4.06 2.34 -10.23
N TRP A 92 -4.43 1.10 -9.94
CA TRP A 92 -5.77 0.59 -10.10
C TRP A 92 -6.33 0.21 -8.75
N VAL A 93 -7.49 0.76 -8.40
CA VAL A 93 -8.26 0.32 -7.22
C VAL A 93 -9.34 -0.62 -7.71
N ILE A 94 -9.24 -1.89 -7.31
CA ILE A 94 -10.21 -2.93 -7.65
C ILE A 94 -11.10 -3.17 -6.43
N ARG A 95 -12.41 -3.17 -6.65
CA ARG A 95 -13.40 -3.52 -5.65
C ARG A 95 -14.30 -4.62 -6.17
N GLY A 96 -14.62 -5.58 -5.31
CA GLY A 96 -15.50 -6.69 -5.62
C GLY A 96 -16.23 -7.16 -4.38
N LEU A 97 -17.16 -8.08 -4.57
CA LEU A 97 -17.94 -8.70 -3.50
C LEU A 97 -17.34 -10.06 -3.16
N ILE A 98 -16.99 -10.26 -1.89
CA ILE A 98 -16.58 -11.55 -1.33
C ILE A 98 -17.56 -11.86 -0.19
N ARG A 99 -18.33 -12.96 -0.32
CA ARG A 99 -19.32 -13.37 0.70
C ARG A 99 -20.24 -12.21 1.13
N GLU A 100 -20.73 -11.45 0.15
CA GLU A 100 -21.58 -10.25 0.33
C GLU A 100 -20.93 -9.07 1.08
N SER A 101 -19.65 -9.17 1.44
CA SER A 101 -18.87 -8.05 1.97
C SER A 101 -18.01 -7.41 0.88
N PRO A 102 -17.94 -6.07 0.79
CA PRO A 102 -17.07 -5.41 -0.17
C PRO A 102 -15.60 -5.59 0.24
N LEU A 103 -14.77 -6.13 -0.65
CA LEU A 103 -13.32 -6.09 -0.51
C LEU A 103 -12.73 -5.08 -1.49
N PHE A 104 -11.80 -4.25 -0.99
CA PHE A 104 -11.01 -3.31 -1.78
C PHE A 104 -9.57 -3.82 -1.88
N PHE A 105 -9.01 -3.80 -3.09
CA PHE A 105 -7.65 -4.19 -3.36
C PHE A 105 -6.99 -3.20 -4.31
N ILE A 106 -5.82 -2.68 -3.92
CA ILE A 106 -5.09 -1.70 -4.73
C ILE A 106 -3.94 -2.43 -5.43
N ILE A 107 -3.91 -2.36 -6.76
CA ILE A 107 -2.84 -2.90 -7.59
C ILE A 107 -2.14 -1.72 -8.27
N THR A 108 -0.84 -1.59 -8.06
CA THR A 108 -0.01 -0.73 -8.90
C THR A 108 0.43 -1.56 -10.10
N SER A 109 0.04 -1.18 -11.32
CA SER A 109 0.52 -1.87 -12.52
C SER A 109 1.53 -0.99 -13.25
N ARG A 110 2.57 -1.61 -13.81
CA ARG A 110 3.64 -0.94 -14.57
C ARG A 110 3.23 -0.63 -16.01
N VAL A 111 2.02 -1.03 -16.41
CA VAL A 111 1.60 -1.08 -17.80
C VAL A 111 1.10 0.30 -18.20
N GLU A 112 1.65 0.84 -19.29
CA GLU A 112 1.00 1.95 -20.00
C GLU A 112 -0.43 1.51 -20.31
N ALA A 113 -1.40 2.38 -20.02
CA ALA A 113 -2.82 2.12 -20.27
C ALA A 113 -2.97 1.38 -21.60
N LEU A 114 -3.64 0.22 -21.59
CA LEU A 114 -3.98 -0.51 -22.80
C LEU A 114 -4.66 0.50 -23.74
N SER A 115 -3.92 0.97 -24.75
CA SER A 115 -4.42 1.93 -25.72
C SER A 115 -5.42 1.19 -26.60
N SER A 116 -6.67 1.21 -26.20
CA SER A 116 -7.83 1.08 -27.08
C SER A 116 -7.94 2.29 -27.99
#